data_AF-A0A2E1PDL5-F1
#
_entry.id   AF-A0A2E1PDL5-F1
#
_cell.length_a   1.000
_cell.length_b   1.000
_cell.length_c   1.000
_cell.angle_alpha   90.00
_cell.angle_beta   90.00
_cell.angle_gamma   90.00
#
_symmetry.space_group_name_H-M   'P 1'
#
loop_
_entity.id
_entity.type
_entity.pdbx_description
1 polymer ?
#
loop_
_entity_poly.entity_id
_entity_poly.type
_entity_poly.pdbx_seq_one_letter_code
_entity_poly.pdbx_strand_id
1 'polypeptide(L)'
;MQKKKFQFKNFEEIGYEIQEDIAIFHRSNKLIALHVSFPSMWVPKEKIGMTFASIHAPVPGMETFLDNEQKYVDMMVNAEKPIIRYVWGEHFNYLLCPLEPLSEGIKVIHTERQTFVGMPKDDLGIFFIRKKVILFKQTNNEFQIWYKKQVASMTEDQLDYKIGP
;
A
#
# COMPACT_ATOMS: atom_id res chain seq x y z
N MET A 1 33.12 2.92 6.66
CA MET A 1 31.84 2.69 5.94
C MET A 1 32.10 2.81 4.45
N GLN A 2 31.91 1.74 3.69
CA GLN A 2 31.92 1.81 2.22
C GLN A 2 30.75 2.73 1.79
N LYS A 3 31.01 3.74 0.96
CA LYS A 3 29.95 4.55 0.35
C LYS A 3 29.11 3.61 -0.51
N LYS A 4 27.86 3.35 -0.12
CA LYS A 4 26.90 2.68 -1.01
C LYS A 4 26.73 3.55 -2.26
N LYS A 5 26.97 2.96 -3.43
CA LYS A 5 26.85 3.65 -4.71
C LYS A 5 25.44 3.42 -5.23
N PHE A 6 24.53 4.36 -4.97
CA PHE A 6 23.14 4.30 -5.44
C PHE A 6 23.05 4.91 -6.83
N GLN A 7 23.45 4.15 -7.84
CA GLN A 7 23.21 4.46 -9.24
C GLN A 7 22.37 3.34 -9.82
N PHE A 8 21.16 3.66 -10.26
CA PHE A 8 20.22 2.72 -10.87
C PHE A 8 20.02 3.11 -12.33
N LYS A 9 20.01 2.12 -13.22
CA LYS A 9 19.85 2.31 -14.67
C LYS A 9 18.39 2.37 -15.09
N ASN A 10 17.50 1.73 -14.35
CA ASN A 10 16.08 1.62 -14.66
C ASN A 10 15.24 1.51 -13.39
N PHE A 11 13.92 1.53 -13.56
CA PHE A 11 12.94 1.46 -12.48
C PHE A 11 12.96 0.13 -11.71
N GLU A 12 13.27 -0.97 -12.39
CA GLU A 12 13.36 -2.31 -11.78
C GLU A 12 14.52 -2.40 -10.79
N GLU A 13 15.71 -1.91 -11.16
CA GLU A 13 16.87 -1.86 -10.26
C GLU A 13 16.58 -1.05 -8.98
N ILE A 14 15.82 0.05 -9.08
CA ILE A 14 15.40 0.82 -7.89
C ILE A 14 14.55 -0.04 -6.97
N GLY A 15 13.57 -0.75 -7.52
CA GLY A 15 12.65 -1.57 -6.75
C GLY A 15 13.30 -2.71 -5.98
N TYR A 16 14.41 -3.28 -6.48
CA TYR A 16 15.17 -4.31 -5.78
C TYR A 16 16.09 -3.77 -4.68
N GLU A 17 16.36 -2.47 -4.67
CA GLU A 17 17.36 -1.84 -3.79
C GLU A 17 16.73 -1.03 -2.64
N ILE A 18 15.40 -0.88 -2.62
CA ILE A 18 14.64 -0.21 -1.56
C ILE A 18 13.67 -1.18 -0.85
N GLN A 19 13.19 -0.77 0.33
CA GLN A 19 12.29 -1.61 1.14
C GLN A 19 10.81 -1.33 0.86
N GLU A 20 10.52 -0.33 0.05
CA GLU A 20 9.20 0.12 -0.33
C GLU A 20 8.77 -0.47 -1.67
N ASP A 21 7.53 -0.94 -1.74
CA ASP A 21 6.88 -1.11 -3.04
C ASP A 21 6.60 0.28 -3.64
N ILE A 22 6.59 0.37 -4.97
CA ILE A 22 6.47 1.62 -5.71
C ILE A 22 5.28 1.55 -6.68
N ALA A 23 4.47 2.60 -6.68
CA ALA A 23 3.47 2.87 -7.69
C ALA A 23 3.62 4.28 -8.25
N ILE A 24 3.45 4.46 -9.55
CA ILE A 24 3.55 5.78 -10.20
C ILE A 24 2.26 6.06 -10.97
N PHE A 25 1.61 7.16 -10.60
CA PHE A 25 0.52 7.73 -11.37
C PHE A 25 1.03 8.85 -12.27
N HIS A 26 0.53 8.88 -13.50
CA HIS A 26 0.59 10.05 -14.37
C HIS A 26 -0.60 10.97 -14.11
N ARG A 27 -0.42 12.28 -14.32
CA ARG A 27 -1.46 13.32 -14.12
C ARG A 27 -2.76 13.04 -14.88
N SER A 28 -2.69 12.33 -16.00
CA SER A 28 -3.87 11.85 -16.74
C SER A 28 -4.72 10.80 -16.00
N ASN A 29 -4.49 10.63 -14.69
CA ASN A 29 -5.17 9.66 -13.83
C ASN A 29 -5.00 8.21 -14.34
N LYS A 30 -3.74 7.83 -14.53
CA LYS A 30 -3.38 6.48 -14.96
C LYS A 30 -2.22 5.97 -14.14
N LEU A 31 -2.35 4.75 -13.62
CA LEU A 31 -1.23 4.03 -13.01
C LEU A 31 -0.32 3.52 -14.13
N ILE A 32 0.88 4.06 -14.24
CA ILE A 32 1.79 3.81 -15.38
C ILE A 32 2.98 2.92 -15.04
N ALA A 33 3.33 2.79 -13.76
CA ALA A 33 4.40 1.89 -13.33
C ALA A 33 4.11 1.31 -11.93
N LEU A 34 4.53 0.06 -11.74
CA LEU A 34 4.45 -0.66 -10.48
C LEU A 34 5.73 -1.50 -10.29
N HIS A 35 6.29 -1.44 -9.09
CA HIS A 35 7.22 -2.43 -8.59
C HIS A 35 6.72 -2.86 -7.20
N VAL A 36 5.96 -3.95 -7.15
CA VAL A 36 5.22 -4.36 -5.95
C VAL A 36 5.52 -5.83 -5.66
N SER A 37 6.30 -6.06 -4.60
CA SER A 37 6.68 -7.39 -4.12
C SER A 37 5.77 -7.87 -3.00
N PHE A 38 5.15 -6.97 -2.24
CA PHE A 38 4.40 -7.31 -1.04
C PHE A 38 2.98 -6.72 -1.01
N PRO A 39 2.14 -6.99 -2.04
CA PRO A 39 0.79 -6.43 -2.10
C PRO A 39 -0.07 -6.91 -0.92
N SER A 40 -1.05 -6.09 -0.52
CA SER A 40 -2.01 -6.42 0.52
C SER A 40 -3.30 -6.96 -0.13
N MET A 41 -3.23 -8.22 -0.58
CA MET A 41 -4.35 -8.98 -1.17
C MET A 41 -4.87 -8.51 -2.55
N TRP A 42 -4.12 -7.66 -3.25
CA TRP A 42 -4.43 -7.27 -4.63
C TRP A 42 -3.37 -7.75 -5.60
N VAL A 43 -3.73 -7.91 -6.87
CA VAL A 43 -2.83 -8.41 -7.92
C VAL A 43 -2.24 -7.23 -8.72
N PRO A 44 -0.92 -6.94 -8.62
CA PRO A 44 -0.35 -5.74 -9.23
C PRO A 44 -0.51 -5.63 -10.75
N LYS A 45 -0.28 -6.74 -11.46
CA LYS A 45 -0.37 -6.78 -12.93
C LYS A 45 -1.75 -6.39 -13.48
N GLU A 46 -2.81 -6.51 -12.68
CA GLU A 46 -4.18 -6.18 -13.08
C GLU A 46 -4.49 -4.68 -12.97
N LYS A 47 -3.61 -3.89 -12.34
CA LYS A 47 -3.88 -2.48 -12.03
C LYS A 47 -3.22 -1.48 -12.99
N ILE A 48 -2.24 -1.91 -13.77
CA ILE A 48 -1.57 -1.03 -14.74
C ILE A 48 -2.59 -0.48 -15.75
N GLY A 49 -2.53 0.83 -16.02
CA GLY A 49 -3.44 1.53 -16.94
C GLY A 49 -4.81 1.87 -16.36
N MET A 50 -5.13 1.43 -15.14
CA MET A 50 -6.37 1.79 -14.47
C MET A 50 -6.33 3.22 -13.91
N THR A 51 -7.52 3.78 -13.70
CA THR A 51 -7.68 5.06 -12.98
C THR A 51 -7.59 4.85 -11.48
N PHE A 52 -7.38 5.95 -10.74
CA PHE A 52 -7.38 5.92 -9.29
C PHE A 52 -8.68 5.33 -8.73
N ALA A 53 -9.84 5.74 -9.26
CA ALA A 53 -11.14 5.21 -8.83
C ALA A 53 -11.27 3.72 -9.14
N SER A 54 -10.87 3.29 -10.34
CA SER A 54 -10.96 1.87 -10.74
C SER A 54 -10.13 0.95 -9.83
N ILE A 55 -8.97 1.42 -9.38
CA ILE A 55 -8.10 0.68 -8.47
C ILE A 55 -8.72 0.56 -7.08
N HIS A 56 -9.36 1.64 -6.60
CA HIS A 56 -9.91 1.74 -5.26
C HIS A 56 -11.40 1.39 -5.15
N ALA A 57 -12.07 1.06 -6.26
CA ALA A 57 -13.48 0.67 -6.29
C ALA A 57 -13.85 -0.46 -5.31
N PRO A 58 -12.97 -1.45 -5.02
CA PRO A 58 -13.28 -2.48 -4.02
C PRO A 58 -13.28 -2.00 -2.56
N VAL A 59 -12.83 -0.77 -2.27
CA VAL A 59 -12.69 -0.27 -0.89
C VAL A 59 -14.04 0.30 -0.40
N PRO A 60 -14.67 -0.27 0.65
CA PRO A 60 -15.96 0.19 1.13
C PRO A 60 -15.91 1.61 1.72
N GLY A 61 -16.95 2.42 1.47
CA GLY A 61 -17.11 3.75 2.07
C GLY A 61 -16.21 4.83 1.46
N MET A 62 -15.74 4.63 0.22
CA MET A 62 -14.86 5.56 -0.49
C MET A 62 -15.56 6.34 -1.60
N GLU A 63 -16.87 6.25 -1.74
CA GLU A 63 -17.63 6.76 -2.90
C GLU A 63 -17.33 8.23 -3.20
N THR A 64 -17.38 9.09 -2.18
CA THR A 64 -17.05 10.52 -2.32
C THR A 64 -15.60 10.75 -2.79
N PHE A 65 -14.68 9.89 -2.39
CA PHE A 65 -13.28 9.96 -2.77
C PHE A 65 -13.10 9.55 -4.24
N LEU A 66 -13.79 8.49 -4.67
CA LEU A 66 -13.75 7.97 -6.04
C LEU A 66 -14.32 9.00 -7.01
N ASP A 67 -15.41 9.68 -6.65
CA ASP A 67 -16.02 10.76 -7.46
C ASP A 67 -15.09 11.96 -7.68
N ASN A 68 -14.08 12.11 -6.83
CA ASN A 68 -13.10 13.20 -6.87
C ASN A 68 -11.70 12.72 -7.27
N GLU A 69 -11.57 11.56 -7.90
CA GLU A 69 -10.29 10.89 -8.18
C GLU A 69 -9.22 11.80 -8.81
N GLN A 70 -9.60 12.64 -9.78
CA GLN A 70 -8.68 13.53 -10.47
C GLN A 70 -8.06 14.56 -9.51
N LYS A 71 -8.83 15.09 -8.55
CA LYS A 71 -8.31 16.03 -7.54
C LYS A 71 -7.23 15.38 -6.68
N TYR A 72 -7.38 14.10 -6.36
CA TYR A 72 -6.38 13.36 -5.59
C TYR A 72 -5.13 13.07 -6.41
N VAL A 73 -5.27 12.75 -7.71
CA VAL A 73 -4.13 12.62 -8.61
C VAL A 73 -3.38 13.94 -8.72
N ASP A 74 -4.09 15.06 -8.94
CA ASP A 74 -3.46 16.38 -9.00
C ASP A 74 -2.79 16.77 -7.68
N MET A 75 -3.40 16.46 -6.54
CA MET A 75 -2.78 16.65 -5.22
C MET A 75 -1.48 15.84 -5.09
N MET A 76 -1.47 14.57 -5.51
CA MET A 76 -0.27 13.72 -5.45
C MET A 76 0.84 14.27 -6.36
N VAL A 77 0.52 14.63 -7.60
CA VAL A 77 1.50 15.15 -8.57
C VAL A 77 2.07 16.49 -8.13
N ASN A 78 1.24 17.36 -7.55
CA ASN A 78 1.64 18.71 -7.15
C ASN A 78 2.18 18.79 -5.71
N ALA A 79 2.37 17.68 -5.01
CA ALA A 79 2.84 17.68 -3.63
C ALA A 79 4.28 18.23 -3.52
N GLU A 80 4.42 19.44 -2.99
CA GLU A 80 5.73 20.10 -2.76
C GLU A 80 6.57 19.41 -1.67
N LYS A 81 5.89 18.74 -0.73
CA LYS A 81 6.51 17.97 0.35
C LYS A 81 5.89 16.57 0.40
N PRO A 82 6.64 15.55 0.85
CA PRO A 82 6.08 14.21 0.98
C PRO A 82 4.84 14.17 1.87
N ILE A 83 3.74 13.63 1.35
CA ILE A 83 2.51 13.39 2.13
C ILE A 83 2.58 11.98 2.67
N ILE A 84 2.40 11.81 3.99
CA ILE A 84 2.52 10.51 4.66
C ILE A 84 1.17 10.13 5.27
N ARG A 85 0.73 8.90 5.01
CA ARG A 85 -0.40 8.27 5.71
C ARG A 85 -0.03 6.86 6.17
N TYR A 86 -0.82 6.34 7.10
CA TYR A 86 -0.65 4.99 7.64
C TYR A 86 -1.90 4.17 7.41
N VAL A 87 -1.70 2.92 7.04
CA VAL A 87 -2.77 1.94 6.90
C VAL A 87 -2.37 0.66 7.63
N TRP A 88 -3.38 -0.11 8.00
CA TRP A 88 -3.20 -1.39 8.68
C TRP A 88 -4.23 -2.40 8.16
N GLY A 89 -3.94 -3.68 8.29
CA GLY A 89 -4.84 -4.76 7.94
C GLY A 89 -4.31 -6.10 8.41
N GLU A 90 -5.03 -7.17 8.09
CA GLU A 90 -4.56 -8.53 8.28
C GLU A 90 -3.89 -9.04 7.01
N HIS A 91 -2.92 -9.93 7.18
CA HIS A 91 -2.33 -10.66 6.07
C HIS A 91 -2.70 -12.14 6.21
N PHE A 92 -3.34 -12.69 5.18
CA PHE A 92 -3.61 -14.11 5.08
C PHE A 92 -2.40 -14.73 4.40
N ASN A 93 -1.77 -15.68 5.06
CA ASN A 93 -0.52 -16.34 4.65
C ASN A 93 0.68 -15.39 4.63
N TYR A 94 1.69 -15.71 5.45
CA TYR A 94 2.98 -15.03 5.36
C TYR A 94 3.75 -15.60 4.18
N LEU A 95 3.49 -15.08 3.00
CA LEU A 95 4.35 -15.35 1.85
C LEU A 95 5.15 -14.10 1.48
N LEU A 96 5.59 -13.33 2.49
CA LEU A 96 6.75 -12.47 2.25
C LEU A 96 7.96 -13.35 1.87
N CYS A 97 8.02 -14.58 2.41
CA CYS A 97 9.02 -15.58 2.09
C CYS A 97 8.36 -16.96 1.95
N PRO A 98 8.26 -17.54 0.73
CA PRO A 98 7.78 -18.90 0.54
C PRO A 98 8.57 -19.97 1.31
N LEU A 99 9.79 -19.65 1.75
CA LEU A 99 10.65 -20.54 2.54
C LEU A 99 10.31 -20.52 4.04
N GLU A 100 9.47 -19.60 4.50
CA GLU A 100 9.04 -19.46 5.89
C GLU A 100 7.50 -19.48 5.98
N PRO A 101 6.85 -20.62 5.63
CA PRO A 101 5.41 -20.71 5.67
C PRO A 101 4.89 -20.59 7.11
N LEU A 102 3.78 -19.87 7.29
CA LEU A 102 3.06 -19.86 8.56
C LEU A 102 2.03 -20.99 8.62
N SER A 103 1.83 -21.52 9.82
CA SER A 103 0.74 -22.44 10.11
C SER A 103 -0.62 -21.75 9.95
N GLU A 104 -1.62 -22.54 9.57
CA GLU A 104 -3.01 -22.09 9.48
C GLU A 104 -3.51 -21.50 10.81
N GLY A 105 -4.36 -20.47 10.73
CA GLY A 105 -4.92 -19.78 11.90
C GLY A 105 -3.96 -18.80 12.60
N ILE A 106 -2.72 -18.64 12.13
CA ILE A 106 -1.82 -17.61 12.65
C ILE A 106 -2.21 -16.24 12.08
N LYS A 107 -2.70 -15.37 12.97
CA LYS A 107 -3.04 -13.98 12.64
C LYS A 107 -1.79 -13.12 12.51
N VAL A 108 -1.61 -12.51 11.34
CA VAL A 108 -0.53 -11.56 11.04
C VAL A 108 -1.13 -10.19 10.82
N ILE A 109 -0.58 -9.20 11.53
CA ILE A 109 -0.92 -7.80 11.33
C ILE A 109 0.11 -7.20 10.39
N HIS A 110 -0.36 -6.45 9.39
CA HIS A 110 0.50 -5.59 8.60
C HIS A 110 0.16 -4.11 8.82
N THR A 111 1.19 -3.29 8.69
CA THR A 111 1.08 -1.83 8.62
C THR A 111 1.83 -1.33 7.40
N GLU A 112 1.33 -0.27 6.80
CA GLU A 112 1.95 0.38 5.66
C GLU A 112 2.16 1.85 5.99
N ARG A 113 3.42 2.30 5.93
CA ARG A 113 3.71 3.73 5.81
C ARG A 113 3.69 4.07 4.33
N GLN A 114 2.68 4.82 3.94
CA GLN A 114 2.41 5.21 2.58
C GLN A 114 2.87 6.65 2.36
N THR A 115 3.78 6.86 1.42
CA THR A 115 4.40 8.18 1.15
C THR A 115 4.13 8.59 -0.29
N PHE A 116 3.51 9.75 -0.48
CA PHE A 116 3.33 10.36 -1.79
C PHE A 116 4.39 11.43 -2.01
N VAL A 117 5.03 11.43 -3.18
CA VAL A 117 6.00 12.43 -3.60
C VAL A 117 5.57 12.95 -4.98
N GLY A 118 5.42 14.27 -5.09
CA GLY A 118 5.06 14.92 -6.35
C GLY A 118 6.28 15.20 -7.22
N MET A 119 6.14 14.98 -8.52
CA MET A 119 7.08 15.39 -9.56
C MET A 119 6.32 16.16 -10.64
N PRO A 120 5.93 17.42 -10.34
CA PRO A 120 5.00 18.17 -11.19
C PRO A 120 5.57 18.51 -12.56
N LYS A 121 6.90 18.63 -12.71
CA LYS A 121 7.56 18.89 -14.00
C LYS A 121 7.46 17.71 -14.97
N ASP A 122 7.30 16.51 -14.42
CA ASP A 122 7.23 15.25 -15.16
C ASP A 122 5.80 14.70 -15.21
N ASP A 123 4.83 15.43 -14.64
CA ASP A 123 3.43 15.01 -14.48
C ASP A 123 3.26 13.68 -13.72
N LEU A 124 4.14 13.41 -12.75
CA LEU A 124 4.13 12.16 -11.97
C LEU A 124 3.80 12.38 -10.49
N GLY A 125 2.99 11.47 -9.94
CA GLY A 125 2.83 11.26 -8.51
C GLY A 125 3.41 9.89 -8.15
N ILE A 126 4.45 9.88 -7.31
CA ILE A 126 5.11 8.65 -6.86
C ILE A 126 4.55 8.24 -5.51
N PHE A 127 4.20 6.98 -5.39
CA PHE A 127 3.65 6.39 -4.19
C PHE A 127 4.54 5.25 -3.70
N PHE A 128 5.11 5.44 -2.50
CA PHE A 128 5.93 4.45 -1.81
C PHE A 128 5.13 3.77 -0.72
N ILE A 129 5.20 2.44 -0.64
CA ILE A 129 4.48 1.62 0.31
C ILE A 129 5.50 0.83 1.14
N ARG A 130 5.82 1.33 2.33
CA ARG A 130 6.69 0.63 3.28
C ARG A 130 5.85 -0.32 4.13
N LYS A 131 5.85 -1.61 3.79
CA LYS A 131 5.13 -2.64 4.55
C LYS A 131 5.98 -3.17 5.72
N LYS A 132 5.33 -3.31 6.87
CA LYS A 132 5.83 -4.00 8.06
C LYS A 132 4.79 -5.02 8.49
N VAL A 133 5.26 -6.18 8.96
CA VAL A 133 4.43 -7.27 9.44
C VAL A 133 4.85 -7.69 10.83
N ILE A 134 3.91 -8.16 11.63
CA ILE A 134 4.13 -8.69 12.98
C ILE A 134 3.06 -9.73 13.30
N LEU A 135 3.42 -10.80 14.02
CA LEU A 135 2.42 -11.73 14.54
C LEU A 135 1.52 -10.99 15.52
N PHE A 136 0.20 -11.19 15.43
CA PHE A 136 -0.74 -10.53 16.35
C PHE A 136 -0.38 -10.79 17.82
N LYS A 137 0.05 -12.02 18.15
CA LYS A 137 0.49 -12.42 19.49
C LYS A 137 1.74 -11.69 20.00
N GLN A 138 2.54 -11.11 19.10
CA GLN A 138 3.73 -10.33 19.44
C GLN A 138 3.44 -8.83 19.58
N THR A 139 2.21 -8.38 19.29
CA THR A 139 1.80 -7.00 19.54
C THR A 139 1.53 -6.75 21.03
N ASN A 140 1.59 -5.49 21.47
CA ASN A 140 1.34 -5.12 22.86
C ASN A 140 -0.17 -5.18 23.21
N ASN A 141 -0.48 -5.22 24.52
CA ASN A 141 -1.87 -5.31 25.00
C ASN A 141 -2.75 -4.15 24.55
N GLU A 142 -2.19 -2.95 24.46
CA GLU A 142 -2.90 -1.75 24.00
C GLU A 142 -3.38 -1.91 22.55
N PHE A 143 -2.50 -2.36 21.65
CA PHE A 143 -2.83 -2.64 20.27
C PHE A 143 -3.89 -3.73 20.16
N GLN A 144 -3.77 -4.82 20.93
CA GLN A 144 -4.74 -5.92 20.89
C GLN A 144 -6.14 -5.45 21.32
N ILE A 145 -6.24 -4.58 22.33
CA ILE A 145 -7.51 -3.99 22.77
C ILE A 145 -8.06 -3.05 21.69
N TRP A 146 -7.22 -2.16 21.17
CA TRP A 146 -7.61 -1.24 20.10
C TRP A 146 -8.11 -1.99 18.86
N TYR A 147 -7.38 -2.99 18.42
CA TYR A 147 -7.72 -3.83 17.27
C TYR A 147 -9.10 -4.48 17.46
N LYS A 148 -9.37 -5.10 18.61
CA LYS A 148 -10.69 -5.69 18.90
C LYS A 148 -11.83 -4.66 18.79
N LYS A 149 -11.61 -3.44 19.26
CA LYS A 149 -12.58 -2.35 19.12
C LYS A 149 -12.79 -1.95 17.66
N GLN A 150 -11.73 -1.90 16.86
CA GLN A 150 -11.83 -1.59 15.43
C GLN A 150 -12.65 -2.65 14.70
N VAL A 151 -12.33 -3.93 14.91
CA VAL A 151 -13.08 -5.05 14.30
C VAL A 151 -14.56 -4.98 14.66
N ALA A 152 -14.88 -4.74 15.94
CA ALA A 152 -16.27 -4.64 16.40
C ALA A 152 -17.03 -3.42 15.84
N SER A 153 -16.33 -2.42 15.30
CA SER A 153 -16.92 -1.22 14.71
C SER A 153 -17.07 -1.26 13.19
N MET A 154 -16.51 -2.28 12.53
CA MET A 154 -16.56 -2.40 11.07
C MET A 154 -17.91 -2.92 10.60
N THR A 155 -18.33 -2.47 9.42
CA THR A 155 -19.43 -3.11 8.68
C THR A 155 -18.99 -4.46 8.13
N GLU A 156 -19.95 -5.29 7.69
CA GLU A 156 -19.67 -6.58 7.06
C GLU A 156 -18.74 -6.44 5.84
N ASP A 157 -19.06 -5.53 4.92
CA ASP A 157 -18.21 -5.23 3.75
C ASP A 157 -16.78 -4.81 4.14
N GLN A 158 -16.63 -4.06 5.23
CA GLN A 158 -15.31 -3.62 5.71
C GLN A 158 -14.53 -4.78 6.31
N LEU A 159 -15.18 -5.71 7.02
CA LEU A 159 -14.57 -6.92 7.54
C LEU A 159 -14.09 -7.80 6.39
N ASP A 160 -14.95 -8.07 5.41
CA ASP A 160 -14.62 -8.88 4.22
C ASP A 160 -13.43 -8.29 3.46
N TYR A 161 -13.39 -6.96 3.31
CA TYR A 161 -12.29 -6.28 2.62
C TYR A 161 -10.97 -6.28 3.42
N LYS A 162 -11.00 -6.00 4.73
CA LYS A 162 -9.76 -5.82 5.55
C LYS A 162 -9.23 -7.10 6.17
N ILE A 163 -10.14 -8.01 6.53
CA ILE A 163 -9.91 -9.18 7.37
C ILE A 163 -10.24 -10.48 6.63
N GLY A 164 -10.73 -10.39 5.39
CA GLY A 164 -11.05 -11.55 4.57
C GLY A 164 -12.27 -12.32 5.11
N PRO A 165 -12.77 -13.28 4.33
CA PRO A 165 -13.83 -14.19 4.78
C PRO A 165 -13.36 -15.15 5.88
#